data_AF-A0A813JNB7-F1
#
_entry.id   AF-A0A813JNB7-F1
#
_cell.length_a   1.000
_cell.length_b   1.000
_cell.length_c   1.000
_cell.angle_alpha   90.00
_cell.angle_beta   90.00
_cell.angle_gamma   90.00
#
_symmetry.space_group_name_H-M   'P 1'
#
loop_
_entity.id
_entity.type
_entity.pdbx_description
1 polymer ?
#
loop_
_entity_poly.entity_id
_entity_poly.type
_entity_poly.pdbx_seq_one_letter_code
_entity_poly.pdbx_strand_id
1 'polypeptide(L)'
;MASCSSIIRVALASRGYVAVSAEEMEQQDELVRNFSIKSGSARALLESLDANRSSGQFDKISCLVWELQRLAVLSDKMQEEGIALNQDMVQLHEIEEKRLDALESTLQAKEAVLRQAAEELALYEEALDLVEEAQAPQAASTDEPSASSWTDDPKSFKTDGEIVKSQLEGQQERKLVAWVDSGSQVLAEESLLEPSTSTAPRQ
;
A
#
# COMPACT_ATOMS: atom_id res chain seq x y z
N MET A 1 28.91 5.24 22.80
CA MET A 1 28.99 4.08 23.71
C MET A 1 29.89 3.04 23.04
N ALA A 2 30.76 2.36 23.79
CA ALA A 2 31.57 1.27 23.22
C ALA A 2 30.65 0.09 22.89
N SER A 3 30.81 -0.54 21.73
CA SER A 3 30.05 -1.73 21.36
C SER A 3 30.43 -2.90 22.28
N CYS A 4 29.50 -3.84 22.50
CA CYS A 4 29.77 -5.04 23.30
C CYS A 4 30.93 -5.85 22.71
N SER A 5 31.01 -5.93 21.37
CA SER A 5 32.14 -6.56 20.66
C SER A 5 33.49 -5.91 21.00
N SER A 6 33.56 -4.57 21.04
CA SER A 6 34.78 -3.82 21.36
C SER A 6 35.25 -4.10 22.79
N ILE A 7 34.31 -4.13 23.75
CA ILE A 7 34.61 -4.45 25.16
C ILE A 7 35.21 -5.85 25.27
N ILE A 8 34.63 -6.84 24.58
CA ILE A 8 35.11 -8.22 24.61
C ILE A 8 36.49 -8.34 23.96
N ARG A 9 36.68 -7.74 22.77
CA ARG A 9 37.97 -7.79 22.05
C ARG A 9 39.09 -7.14 22.86
N VAL A 10 38.83 -6.01 23.53
CA VAL A 10 39.79 -5.35 24.44
C VAL A 10 40.12 -6.25 25.64
N ALA A 11 39.12 -6.89 26.24
CA ALA A 11 39.34 -7.80 27.37
C ALA A 11 40.20 -9.01 26.97
N LEU A 12 39.95 -9.61 25.80
CA LEU A 12 40.76 -10.71 25.25
C LEU A 12 42.20 -10.26 24.97
N ALA A 13 42.37 -9.11 24.32
CA ALA A 13 43.68 -8.55 24.00
C ALA A 13 44.51 -8.26 25.26
N SER A 14 43.88 -7.76 26.33
CA SER A 14 44.54 -7.50 27.62
C SER A 14 45.14 -8.76 28.27
N ARG A 15 44.69 -9.95 27.86
CA ARG A 15 45.19 -11.25 28.31
C ARG A 15 46.10 -11.94 27.30
N GLY A 16 46.48 -11.26 26.22
CA GLY A 16 47.38 -11.79 25.18
C GLY A 16 46.69 -12.65 24.12
N TYR A 17 45.35 -12.67 24.07
CA TYR A 17 44.62 -13.37 23.01
C TYR A 17 44.43 -12.47 21.79
N VAL A 18 44.71 -13.02 20.61
CA VAL A 18 44.45 -12.35 19.34
C VAL A 18 42.96 -12.47 19.02
N ALA A 19 42.31 -11.36 18.70
CA ALA A 19 40.92 -11.36 18.29
C ALA A 19 40.79 -11.92 16.87
N VAL A 20 39.94 -12.93 16.71
CA VAL A 20 39.60 -13.51 15.40
C VAL A 20 38.72 -12.52 14.63
N SER A 21 38.91 -12.44 13.30
CA SER A 21 38.07 -11.60 12.45
C SER A 21 36.66 -12.21 12.31
N ALA A 22 35.69 -11.40 11.92
CA ALA A 22 34.34 -11.91 11.65
C ALA A 22 34.36 -12.96 10.53
N GLU A 23 35.09 -12.69 9.45
CA GLU A 23 35.24 -13.56 8.29
C GLU A 23 35.87 -14.91 8.65
N GLU A 24 36.90 -14.91 9.49
CA GLU A 24 37.56 -16.13 9.94
C GLU A 24 36.64 -16.94 10.85
N MET A 25 35.88 -16.28 11.74
CA MET A 25 34.87 -16.98 12.55
C MET A 25 33.76 -17.58 11.69
N GLU A 26 33.26 -16.87 10.67
CA GLU A 26 32.24 -17.40 9.78
C GLU A 26 32.70 -18.62 8.99
N GLN A 27 34.00 -18.72 8.69
CA GLN A 27 34.55 -19.91 8.05
C GLN A 27 34.62 -21.12 8.98
N GLN A 28 34.87 -20.89 10.27
CA GLN A 28 35.07 -21.94 11.26
C GLN A 28 33.79 -22.33 12.02
N ASP A 29 32.77 -21.47 12.00
CA ASP A 29 31.61 -21.58 12.87
C ASP A 29 30.29 -21.39 12.11
N GLU A 30 29.54 -22.49 11.99
CA GLU A 30 28.24 -22.50 11.30
C GLU A 30 27.20 -21.61 11.98
N LEU A 31 27.26 -21.43 13.30
CA LEU A 31 26.30 -20.58 14.01
C LEU A 31 26.55 -19.12 13.73
N VAL A 32 27.82 -18.71 13.66
CA VAL A 32 28.20 -17.34 13.29
C VAL A 32 27.82 -17.09 11.83
N ARG A 33 28.10 -18.05 10.94
CA ARG A 33 27.76 -17.95 9.51
C ARG A 33 26.26 -17.78 9.28
N ASN A 34 25.45 -18.64 9.91
CA ASN A 34 24.01 -18.71 9.71
C ASN A 34 23.21 -17.83 10.68
N PHE A 35 23.89 -17.00 11.48
CA PHE A 35 23.23 -16.10 12.40
C PHE A 35 22.31 -15.13 11.65
N SER A 36 21.08 -14.97 12.14
CA SER A 36 20.19 -13.86 11.76
C SER A 36 19.29 -13.46 12.92
N ILE A 37 19.11 -12.15 13.11
CA ILE A 37 18.19 -11.56 14.09
C ILE A 37 16.76 -12.06 13.86
N LYS A 38 16.33 -12.22 12.60
CA LYS A 38 14.95 -12.62 12.25
C LYS A 38 14.62 -14.05 12.68
N SER A 39 15.62 -14.91 12.77
CA SER A 39 15.45 -16.37 12.97
C SER A 39 15.44 -16.82 14.43
N GLY A 40 15.64 -15.93 15.40
CA GLY A 40 15.61 -16.30 16.83
C GLY A 40 16.85 -17.08 17.30
N SER A 41 18.03 -16.64 16.86
CA SER A 41 19.34 -17.28 17.10
C SER A 41 19.79 -17.39 18.57
N ALA A 42 19.13 -16.70 19.50
CA ALA A 42 19.53 -16.71 20.92
C ALA A 42 19.43 -18.10 21.55
N ARG A 43 18.38 -18.88 21.20
CA ARG A 43 18.23 -20.24 21.72
C ARG A 43 19.29 -21.18 21.16
N ALA A 44 19.50 -21.13 19.84
CA ALA A 44 20.53 -21.93 19.17
C ALA A 44 21.94 -21.64 19.71
N LEU A 45 22.22 -20.37 20.03
CA LEU A 45 23.48 -19.97 20.66
C LEU A 45 23.65 -20.61 22.05
N LEU A 46 22.64 -20.53 22.91
CA LEU A 46 22.69 -21.13 24.25
C LEU A 46 22.85 -22.66 24.19
N GLU A 47 22.11 -23.32 23.30
CA GLU A 47 22.22 -24.77 23.09
C GLU A 47 23.63 -25.15 22.59
N SER A 48 24.23 -24.33 21.72
CA SER A 48 25.61 -24.55 21.25
C SER A 48 26.67 -24.35 22.33
N LEU A 49 26.46 -23.38 23.24
CA LEU A 49 27.33 -23.11 24.37
C LEU A 49 27.36 -24.30 25.32
N ASP A 50 26.18 -24.84 25.63
CA ASP A 50 26.05 -26.02 26.48
C ASP A 50 26.66 -27.27 25.82
N ALA A 51 26.49 -27.43 24.50
CA ALA A 51 27.10 -28.51 23.75
C ALA A 51 28.65 -28.44 23.76
N ASN A 52 29.22 -27.25 23.50
CA ASN A 52 30.66 -27.03 23.52
C ASN A 52 31.26 -27.25 24.92
N ARG A 53 30.56 -26.81 25.96
CA ARG A 53 30.96 -27.06 27.35
C ARG A 53 30.93 -28.54 27.71
N SER A 54 29.92 -29.27 27.20
CA SER A 54 29.70 -30.68 27.52
C SER A 54 30.61 -31.62 26.73
N SER A 55 31.10 -31.20 25.57
CA SER A 55 31.99 -32.02 24.72
C SER A 55 33.33 -32.34 25.38
N GLY A 56 33.81 -31.47 26.28
CA GLY A 56 35.08 -31.62 26.98
C GLY A 56 36.31 -31.64 26.07
N GLN A 57 36.15 -31.23 24.81
CA GLN A 57 37.17 -31.36 23.76
C GLN A 57 38.30 -30.32 23.89
N PHE A 58 38.04 -29.22 24.60
CA PHE A 58 38.98 -28.12 24.84
C PHE A 58 39.14 -27.84 26.33
N ASP A 59 40.29 -27.28 26.71
CA ASP A 59 40.44 -26.73 28.06
C ASP A 59 39.42 -25.60 28.32
N LYS A 60 39.03 -25.42 29.58
CA LYS A 60 38.04 -24.44 30.01
C LYS A 60 38.40 -23.03 29.55
N ILE A 61 39.69 -22.67 29.59
CA ILE A 61 40.14 -21.35 29.17
C ILE A 61 39.99 -21.19 27.66
N SER A 62 40.44 -22.16 26.87
CA SER A 62 40.30 -22.15 25.42
C SER A 62 38.84 -22.09 24.97
N CYS A 63 37.96 -22.86 25.64
CA CYS A 63 36.53 -22.82 25.40
C CYS A 63 35.96 -21.41 25.70
N LEU A 64 36.30 -20.82 26.85
CA LEU A 64 35.84 -19.47 27.19
C LEU A 64 36.33 -18.41 26.18
N VAL A 65 37.59 -18.49 25.75
CA VAL A 65 38.16 -17.56 24.75
C VAL A 65 37.41 -17.67 23.42
N TRP A 66 37.16 -18.90 22.96
CA TRP A 66 36.39 -19.16 21.75
C TRP A 66 34.98 -18.57 21.82
N GLU A 67 34.26 -18.82 22.92
CA GLU A 67 32.90 -18.32 23.08
C GLU A 67 32.85 -16.79 23.21
N LEU A 68 33.84 -16.16 23.84
CA LEU A 68 33.95 -14.70 23.87
C LEU A 68 34.20 -14.12 22.48
N GLN A 69 35.08 -14.73 21.68
CA GLN A 69 35.29 -14.31 20.28
C GLN A 69 34.01 -14.46 19.45
N ARG A 70 33.32 -15.60 19.58
CA ARG A 70 32.02 -15.85 18.96
C ARG A 70 31.01 -14.77 19.34
N LEU A 71 30.85 -14.47 20.63
CA LEU A 71 29.95 -13.41 21.12
C LEU A 71 30.30 -12.03 20.59
N ALA A 72 31.59 -11.71 20.46
CA ALA A 72 32.02 -10.44 19.88
C ALA A 72 31.59 -10.32 18.42
N VAL A 73 31.79 -11.37 17.62
CA VAL A 73 31.37 -11.38 16.21
C VAL A 73 29.85 -11.35 16.06
N LEU A 74 29.12 -12.12 16.88
CA LEU A 74 27.66 -12.08 16.87
C LEU A 74 27.12 -10.70 17.27
N SER A 75 27.76 -10.02 18.21
CA SER A 75 27.40 -8.64 18.56
C SER A 75 27.60 -7.68 17.39
N ASP A 76 28.66 -7.85 16.60
CA ASP A 76 28.90 -7.04 15.40
C ASP A 76 27.79 -7.29 14.36
N LYS A 77 27.50 -8.56 14.05
CA LYS A 77 26.41 -8.94 13.12
C LYS A 77 25.04 -8.43 13.57
N MET A 78 24.74 -8.52 14.86
CA MET A 78 23.49 -7.99 15.42
C MET A 78 23.36 -6.47 15.23
N GLN A 79 24.47 -5.75 15.38
CA GLN A 79 24.47 -4.31 15.18
C GLN A 79 24.25 -3.97 13.70
N GLU A 80 24.94 -4.66 12.79
CA GLU A 80 24.82 -4.48 11.34
C GLU A 80 23.40 -4.80 10.83
N GLU A 81 22.87 -5.99 11.17
CA GLU A 81 21.50 -6.37 10.81
C GLU A 81 20.47 -5.43 11.45
N GLY A 82 20.72 -4.93 12.66
CA GLY A 82 19.85 -3.96 13.33
C GLY A 82 19.82 -2.61 12.60
N ILE A 83 20.97 -2.13 12.12
CA ILE A 83 21.05 -0.90 11.31
C ILE A 83 20.32 -1.10 9.98
N ALA A 84 20.56 -2.22 9.30
CA ALA A 84 19.90 -2.53 8.04
C ALA A 84 18.37 -2.62 8.19
N LEU A 85 17.89 -3.34 9.22
CA LEU A 85 16.47 -3.44 9.52
C LEU A 85 15.84 -2.08 9.79
N ASN A 86 16.53 -1.21 10.53
CA ASN A 86 16.04 0.13 10.82
C ASN A 86 15.97 1.00 9.54
N GLN A 87 16.95 0.86 8.64
CA GLN A 87 16.93 1.54 7.34
C GLN A 87 15.77 1.05 6.46
N ASP A 88 15.56 -0.26 6.37
CA ASP A 88 14.43 -0.86 5.65
C ASP A 88 13.10 -0.36 6.20
N MET A 89 12.98 -0.27 7.53
CA MET A 89 11.75 0.20 8.18
C MET A 89 11.48 1.68 7.90
N VAL A 90 12.52 2.52 7.90
CA VAL A 90 12.41 3.94 7.51
C VAL A 90 11.99 4.08 6.05
N GLN A 91 12.60 3.32 5.14
CA GLN A 91 12.23 3.36 3.72
C GLN A 91 10.80 2.91 3.48
N LEU A 92 10.36 1.84 4.17
CA LEU A 92 8.98 1.38 4.10
C LEU A 92 8.02 2.46 4.58
N HIS A 93 8.35 3.13 5.69
CA HIS A 93 7.53 4.22 6.22
C HIS A 93 7.42 5.40 5.23
N GLU A 94 8.51 5.81 4.59
CA GLU A 94 8.49 6.86 3.56
C GLU A 94 7.64 6.47 2.34
N ILE A 95 7.65 5.20 1.94
CA ILE A 95 6.81 4.70 0.83
C ILE A 95 5.34 4.74 1.24
N GLU A 96 5.02 4.29 2.46
CA GLU A 96 3.66 4.31 2.99
C GLU A 96 3.12 5.73 3.13
N GLU A 97 3.93 6.66 3.63
CA GLU A 97 3.58 8.08 3.74
C GLU A 97 3.23 8.67 2.36
N LYS A 98 4.08 8.45 1.35
CA LYS A 98 3.79 8.91 -0.02
C LYS A 98 2.52 8.29 -0.61
N ARG A 99 2.23 7.04 -0.27
CA ARG A 99 1.00 6.36 -0.71
C ARG A 99 -0.23 6.97 -0.03
N LEU A 100 -0.14 7.28 1.26
CA LEU A 100 -1.20 7.95 1.99
C LEU A 100 -1.46 9.34 1.41
N ASP A 101 -0.43 10.14 1.15
CA ASP A 101 -0.57 11.46 0.51
C ASP A 101 -1.27 11.38 -0.86
N ALA A 102 -0.90 10.39 -1.68
CA ALA A 102 -1.51 10.18 -2.99
C ALA A 102 -3.00 9.78 -2.87
N LEU A 103 -3.34 8.93 -1.90
CA LEU A 103 -4.72 8.54 -1.62
C LEU A 103 -5.54 9.72 -1.09
N GLU A 104 -4.99 10.53 -0.19
CA GLU A 104 -5.65 11.73 0.32
C GLU A 104 -5.91 12.75 -0.78
N SER A 105 -4.93 12.99 -1.65
CA SER A 105 -5.09 13.87 -2.82
C SER A 105 -6.18 13.36 -3.76
N THR A 106 -6.21 12.05 -4.02
CA THR A 106 -7.24 11.42 -4.85
C THR A 106 -8.62 11.53 -4.22
N LEU A 107 -8.72 11.31 -2.91
CA LEU A 107 -9.96 11.42 -2.15
C LEU A 107 -10.50 12.86 -2.20
N GLN A 108 -9.66 13.86 -1.96
CA GLN A 108 -10.04 15.27 -2.06
C GLN A 108 -10.53 15.64 -3.47
N ALA A 109 -9.87 15.14 -4.52
CA ALA A 109 -10.30 15.37 -5.89
C ALA A 109 -11.68 14.75 -6.17
N LYS A 110 -11.92 13.52 -5.70
CA LYS A 110 -13.23 12.86 -5.85
C LYS A 110 -14.32 13.55 -5.03
N GLU A 111 -14.02 14.01 -3.82
CA GLU A 111 -14.95 14.79 -3.00
C GLU A 111 -15.32 16.11 -3.66
N ALA A 112 -14.37 16.79 -4.31
CA ALA A 112 -14.66 18.01 -5.07
C ALA A 112 -15.60 17.74 -6.25
N VAL A 113 -15.39 16.65 -6.99
CA VAL A 113 -16.30 16.25 -8.08
C VAL A 113 -17.69 15.91 -7.55
N LEU A 114 -17.80 15.18 -6.44
CA LEU A 114 -19.10 14.87 -5.83
C LEU A 114 -19.81 16.13 -5.35
N ARG A 115 -19.09 17.09 -4.76
CA ARG A 115 -19.66 18.38 -4.35
C ARG A 115 -20.21 19.15 -5.55
N GLN A 116 -19.45 19.23 -6.64
CA GLN A 116 -19.92 19.87 -7.87
C GLN A 116 -21.17 19.18 -8.44
N ALA A 117 -21.18 17.84 -8.49
CA ALA A 117 -22.33 17.09 -8.97
C ALA A 117 -23.58 17.32 -8.08
N ALA A 118 -23.40 17.44 -6.77
CA ALA A 118 -24.48 17.75 -5.85
C ALA A 118 -25.05 19.17 -6.07
N GLU A 119 -24.17 20.15 -6.33
CA GLU A 119 -24.58 21.52 -6.69
C GLU A 119 -25.36 21.56 -8.01
N GLU A 120 -24.90 20.82 -9.03
CA GLU A 120 -25.60 20.70 -10.31
C GLU A 120 -26.99 20.05 -10.14
N LEU A 121 -27.10 18.99 -9.33
CA LEU A 121 -28.38 18.35 -9.02
C LEU A 121 -29.35 19.31 -8.31
N ALA A 122 -28.87 20.08 -7.33
CA ALA A 122 -29.71 21.06 -6.63
C ALA A 122 -30.29 22.13 -7.58
N LEU A 123 -29.50 22.59 -8.56
CA LEU A 123 -29.98 23.54 -9.58
C LEU A 123 -31.05 22.92 -10.48
N TYR A 124 -30.90 21.64 -10.84
CA TYR A 124 -31.89 20.93 -11.64
C TYR A 124 -33.19 20.69 -10.86
N GLU A 125 -33.11 20.38 -9.57
CA GLU A 125 -34.27 20.26 -8.68
C GLU A 125 -35.03 21.59 -8.58
N GLU A 126 -34.33 22.71 -8.34
CA GLU A 126 -34.96 24.05 -8.31
C GLU A 126 -35.64 24.42 -9.64
N ALA A 127 -35.00 24.09 -10.77
CA ALA A 127 -35.60 24.34 -12.09
C ALA A 127 -36.85 23.48 -12.35
N LEU A 128 -36.88 22.25 -11.84
CA LEU A 128 -38.05 21.37 -11.93
C LEU A 128 -39.22 21.93 -11.11
N ASP A 129 -38.96 22.38 -9.88
CA ASP A 129 -39.98 22.97 -9.01
C ASP A 129 -40.63 24.19 -9.69
N LEU A 130 -39.84 25.06 -10.33
CA LEU A 130 -40.36 26.21 -11.08
C LEU A 130 -41.23 25.80 -12.29
N VAL A 131 -40.88 24.72 -12.98
CA VAL A 131 -41.69 24.20 -14.10
C VAL A 131 -42.99 23.60 -13.59
N GLU A 132 -42.96 22.89 -12.46
CA GLU A 132 -44.17 22.33 -11.83
C GLU A 132 -45.12 23.43 -11.34
N GLU A 133 -44.60 24.49 -10.70
CA GLU A 133 -45.39 25.67 -10.31
C GLU A 133 -46.00 26.39 -11.51
N ALA A 134 -45.27 26.51 -12.63
CA ALA A 134 -45.78 27.11 -13.87
C ALA A 134 -46.84 26.24 -14.57
N GLN A 135 -46.82 24.92 -14.35
CA GLN A 135 -47.81 23.97 -14.87
C GLN A 135 -48.99 23.73 -13.92
N ALA A 136 -48.97 24.28 -12.70
CA ALA A 136 -50.10 24.25 -11.80
C ALA A 136 -51.33 24.88 -12.49
N PRO A 137 -52.39 24.11 -12.75
CA PRO A 137 -53.51 24.60 -13.54
C PRO A 137 -54.19 25.75 -12.80
N GLN A 138 -54.50 26.83 -13.52
CA GLN A 138 -55.58 27.74 -13.17
C GLN A 138 -56.90 26.94 -13.18
N ALA A 139 -57.12 26.14 -12.14
CA ALA A 139 -58.38 25.50 -11.84
C ALA A 139 -59.31 26.55 -11.22
N ALA A 140 -59.69 27.55 -12.02
CA ALA A 140 -60.78 28.46 -11.71
C ALA A 140 -61.26 29.15 -12.99
N SER A 141 -62.08 28.46 -13.78
CA SER A 141 -63.16 29.02 -14.59
C SER A 141 -63.73 27.93 -15.51
N THR A 142 -64.60 27.09 -14.94
CA THR A 142 -65.69 26.45 -15.68
C THR A 142 -66.47 27.51 -16.46
N ASP A 143 -66.46 27.43 -17.78
CA ASP A 143 -67.63 27.72 -18.60
C ASP A 143 -67.61 26.78 -19.83
N GLU A 144 -68.63 25.92 -19.87
CA GLU A 144 -69.07 25.17 -21.06
C GLU A 144 -69.36 26.14 -22.21
N PRO A 145 -69.11 25.78 -23.48
CA PRO A 145 -70.21 25.13 -24.21
C PRO A 145 -69.82 24.10 -25.28
N SER A 146 -70.74 23.15 -25.41
CA SER A 146 -71.32 22.62 -26.66
C SER A 146 -70.39 22.18 -27.80
N ALA A 147 -70.30 20.85 -27.89
CA ALA A 147 -70.51 20.03 -29.08
C ALA A 147 -70.30 20.68 -30.47
N SER A 148 -69.23 20.29 -31.14
CA SER A 148 -69.25 20.12 -32.60
C SER A 148 -68.33 18.98 -33.02
N SER A 149 -68.98 17.91 -33.44
CA SER A 149 -68.48 16.76 -34.18
C SER A 149 -67.70 17.19 -35.42
N TRP A 150 -66.38 16.95 -35.45
CA TRP A 150 -65.60 16.77 -36.67
C TRP A 150 -64.63 15.60 -36.47
N THR A 151 -64.92 14.51 -37.16
CA THR A 151 -63.99 13.41 -37.44
C THR A 151 -62.97 13.87 -38.47
N ASP A 152 -61.69 13.93 -38.12
CA ASP A 152 -60.59 14.04 -39.07
C ASP A 152 -59.39 13.19 -38.64
N ASP A 153 -58.77 12.59 -39.65
CA ASP A 153 -57.77 11.53 -39.64
C ASP A 153 -56.51 11.77 -38.78
N PRO A 154 -55.99 10.76 -38.05
CA PRO A 154 -54.72 10.87 -37.36
C PRO A 154 -53.56 10.60 -38.34
N LYS A 155 -53.05 11.66 -38.98
CA LYS A 155 -51.66 11.65 -39.45
C LYS A 155 -50.76 11.85 -38.24
N SER A 156 -50.03 10.78 -37.91
CA SER A 156 -49.02 10.71 -36.85
C SER A 156 -48.03 11.88 -36.92
N PHE A 157 -48.29 12.93 -36.15
CA PHE A 157 -47.33 14.00 -35.90
C PHE A 157 -46.37 13.46 -34.84
N LYS A 158 -45.19 12.99 -35.27
CA LYS A 158 -44.11 12.66 -34.34
C LYS A 158 -43.71 13.96 -33.65
N THR A 159 -44.07 14.07 -32.37
CA THR A 159 -43.72 15.18 -31.49
C THR A 159 -42.19 15.26 -31.37
N ASP A 160 -41.62 16.42 -31.66
CA ASP A 160 -40.18 16.72 -31.54
C ASP A 160 -39.62 16.44 -30.12
N GLY A 161 -40.47 16.28 -29.10
CA GLY A 161 -40.08 15.90 -27.74
C GLY A 161 -39.52 14.47 -27.59
N GLU A 162 -39.89 13.53 -28.45
CA GLU A 162 -39.36 12.14 -28.39
C GLU A 162 -37.93 12.04 -28.95
N ILE A 163 -37.57 12.97 -29.85
CA ILE A 163 -36.23 13.06 -30.44
C ILE A 163 -35.25 13.63 -29.41
N VAL A 164 -35.65 14.61 -28.59
CA VAL A 164 -34.77 15.18 -27.55
C VAL A 164 -34.46 14.18 -26.45
N LYS A 165 -35.46 13.37 -26.03
CA LYS A 165 -35.27 12.38 -24.96
C LYS A 165 -34.33 11.24 -25.39
N SER A 166 -34.49 10.73 -26.61
CA SER A 166 -33.61 9.69 -27.15
C SER A 166 -32.17 10.18 -27.42
N GLN A 167 -31.99 11.47 -27.75
CA GLN A 167 -30.66 12.05 -27.94
C GLN A 167 -29.92 12.29 -26.62
N LEU A 168 -30.65 12.61 -25.54
CA LEU A 168 -30.10 12.80 -24.20
C LEU A 168 -29.70 11.47 -23.54
N GLU A 169 -30.55 10.44 -23.65
CA GLU A 169 -30.25 9.08 -23.17
C GLU A 169 -29.01 8.50 -23.88
N GLY A 170 -28.92 8.69 -25.21
CA GLY A 170 -27.75 8.25 -25.98
C GLY A 170 -26.45 9.03 -25.72
N GLN A 171 -26.50 10.23 -25.10
CA GLN A 171 -25.30 10.94 -24.66
C GLN A 171 -24.87 10.55 -23.24
N GLN A 172 -25.82 10.30 -22.33
CA GLN A 172 -25.51 9.86 -20.97
C GLN A 172 -24.85 8.49 -20.96
N GLU A 173 -25.33 7.54 -21.79
CA GLU A 173 -24.70 6.21 -21.91
C GLU A 173 -23.25 6.31 -22.42
N ARG A 174 -22.96 7.18 -23.39
CA ARG A 174 -21.59 7.36 -23.91
C ARG A 174 -20.63 7.95 -22.88
N LYS A 175 -21.12 8.85 -22.00
CA LYS A 175 -20.30 9.42 -20.92
C LYS A 175 -20.02 8.39 -19.83
N LEU A 176 -21.00 7.54 -19.50
CA LEU A 176 -20.82 6.44 -18.54
C LEU A 176 -19.82 5.40 -19.03
N VAL A 177 -19.89 5.00 -20.31
CA VAL A 177 -18.92 4.04 -20.90
C VAL A 177 -17.52 4.64 -20.91
N ALA A 178 -17.35 5.90 -21.31
CA ALA A 178 -16.04 6.57 -21.28
C ALA A 178 -15.45 6.69 -19.86
N TRP A 179 -16.30 6.85 -18.84
CA TRP A 179 -15.86 6.93 -17.44
C TRP A 179 -15.41 5.57 -16.90
N VAL A 180 -16.10 4.49 -17.26
CA VAL A 180 -15.71 3.11 -16.89
C VAL A 180 -14.42 2.69 -17.60
N ASP A 181 -14.24 3.06 -18.87
CA ASP A 181 -13.00 2.78 -19.61
C ASP A 181 -11.81 3.57 -19.04
N SER A 182 -12.02 4.83 -18.64
CA SER A 182 -10.98 5.65 -18.01
C SER A 182 -10.61 5.12 -16.60
N GLY A 183 -11.58 4.61 -15.84
CA GLY A 183 -11.32 3.95 -14.55
C GLY A 183 -10.58 2.62 -14.67
N SER A 184 -10.87 1.85 -15.74
CA SER A 184 -10.19 0.58 -16.00
C SER A 184 -8.73 0.75 -16.47
N GLN A 185 -8.42 1.85 -17.16
CA GLN A 185 -7.04 2.15 -17.57
C GLN A 185 -6.12 2.47 -16.39
N VAL A 186 -6.63 3.18 -15.37
CA VAL A 186 -5.84 3.51 -14.17
C VAL A 186 -5.47 2.25 -13.37
N LEU A 187 -6.36 1.25 -13.31
CA LEU A 187 -6.09 -0.03 -12.64
C LEU A 187 -5.13 -0.94 -13.44
N ALA A 188 -5.09 -0.81 -14.77
CA ALA A 188 -4.19 -1.60 -15.62
C ALA A 188 -2.73 -1.10 -15.56
N GLU A 189 -2.50 0.20 -15.39
CA GLU A 189 -1.14 0.76 -15.23
C GLU A 189 -0.55 0.46 -13.84
N GLU A 190 -1.39 0.26 -12.81
CA GLU A 190 -0.95 -0.10 -11.46
C GLU A 190 -0.41 -1.54 -11.37
N SER A 191 -0.82 -2.44 -12.28
CA SER A 191 -0.35 -3.83 -12.33
C SER A 191 1.00 -4.01 -13.05
N LEU A 192 1.55 -2.98 -13.68
CA LEU A 192 2.82 -3.03 -14.42
C LEU A 192 4.05 -2.61 -13.60
N LEU A 193 3.84 -2.21 -12.33
CA LEU A 193 4.89 -1.78 -11.40
C LEU A 193 5.27 -2.86 -10.38
N GLU A 194 5.07 -4.14 -10.69
CA GLU A 194 5.69 -5.21 -9.91
C GLU A 194 7.22 -5.21 -10.15
N PRO A 195 8.05 -5.08 -9.08
CA PRO A 195 9.49 -5.13 -9.23
C PRO A 195 9.91 -6.53 -9.65
N SER A 196 10.48 -6.62 -10.86
CA SER A 196 11.15 -7.82 -11.36
C SER A 196 12.26 -8.23 -10.39
N THR A 197 11.98 -9.20 -9.52
CA THR A 197 12.97 -9.85 -8.68
C THR A 197 13.82 -10.77 -9.56
N SER A 198 14.81 -10.15 -10.21
CA SER A 198 15.87 -10.82 -10.95
C SER A 198 16.67 -11.70 -10.00
N THR A 199 16.30 -12.98 -9.96
CA THR A 199 17.00 -14.03 -9.22
C THR A 199 18.18 -14.47 -10.08
N ALA A 200 19.38 -13.94 -9.78
CA ALA A 200 20.61 -14.41 -10.38
C ALA A 200 21.00 -15.80 -9.83
N PRO A 201 21.42 -16.76 -10.68
CA PRO A 201 21.93 -18.03 -10.21
C PRO A 201 23.39 -17.86 -9.76
N ARG A 202 23.69 -18.17 -8.49
CA ARG A 202 25.08 -18.34 -8.05
C ARG A 202 25.52 -19.78 -8.35
N GLN A 203 26.55 -19.90 -9.17
CA GLN A 203 27.43 -21.07 -9.25
C GLN A 203 28.40 -21.08 -8.07
#